data_AF-A0A0R0M736-F1
#
_entry.id   AF-A0A0R0M736-F1
#
_cell.length_a   1.000
_cell.length_b   1.000
_cell.length_c   1.000
_cell.angle_alpha   90.00
_cell.angle_beta   90.00
_cell.angle_gamma   90.00
#
_symmetry.space_group_name_H-M   'P 1'
#
loop_
_entity.id
_entity.type
_entity.pdbx_description
1 polymer ?
#
loop_
_entity_poly.entity_id
_entity_poly.type
_entity_poly.pdbx_seq_one_letter_code
_entity_poly.pdbx_strand_id
1 'polypeptide(L)'
;LAYENEKEVRVALQEIFKKGLVKREDLFLTSKLLNTWHDHVDEAIEKTLSDLQLDYLELYLIYWPINAKPGPDMELIFEGD
;
A
#
# COMPACT_ATOMS: atom_id res chain seq x y z
N LEU A 1 0.09 2.59 2.67
CA LEU A 1 1.07 3.07 3.68
C LEU A 1 2.42 3.32 2.99
N ALA A 2 3.54 3.44 3.72
CA ALA A 2 4.87 3.94 3.29
C ALA A 2 4.92 5.43 2.93
N TYR A 3 4.01 5.92 2.08
CA TYR A 3 3.96 7.33 1.67
C TYR A 3 2.75 8.10 2.20
N GLU A 4 1.87 7.41 2.93
CA GLU A 4 0.69 8.00 3.58
C GLU A 4 -0.31 8.72 2.64
N ASN A 5 -0.19 8.52 1.33
CA ASN A 5 -0.94 9.26 0.31
C ASN A 5 -1.96 8.43 -0.49
N GLU A 6 -2.20 7.16 -0.13
CA GLU A 6 -3.15 6.29 -0.86
C GLU A 6 -4.57 6.89 -0.95
N LYS A 7 -5.00 7.63 0.08
CA LYS A 7 -6.29 8.34 0.07
C LYS A 7 -6.35 9.48 -0.95
N GLU A 8 -5.22 10.13 -1.25
CA GLU A 8 -5.12 11.17 -2.28
C GLU A 8 -5.09 10.53 -3.67
N VAL A 9 -4.35 9.42 -3.82
CA VAL A 9 -4.36 8.61 -5.05
C VAL A 9 -5.77 8.16 -5.39
N ARG A 10 -6.55 7.70 -4.40
CA ARG A 10 -7.98 7.39 -4.58
C ARG A 10 -8.77 8.55 -5.18
N VAL A 11 -8.57 9.78 -4.70
CA VAL A 11 -9.29 10.96 -5.23
C VAL A 11 -9.00 11.13 -6.72
N ALA A 12 -7.73 11.02 -7.12
CA ALA A 12 -7.36 11.08 -8.53
C ALA A 12 -7.98 9.94 -9.36
N LEU A 13 -7.95 8.70 -8.85
CA LEU A 13 -8.55 7.53 -9.50
C LEU A 13 -10.07 7.72 -9.70
N GLN A 14 -10.78 8.16 -8.66
CA GLN A 14 -12.22 8.43 -8.74
C GLN A 14 -12.55 9.51 -9.78
N GLU A 15 -11.73 10.55 -9.89
CA GLU A 15 -11.93 11.58 -10.89
C GLU A 15 -11.77 11.07 -12.33
N ILE A 16 -10.70 10.32 -12.61
CA ILE A 16 -10.43 9.83 -13.96
C ILE A 16 -11.45 8.75 -14.38
N PHE A 17 -11.91 7.91 -13.45
CA PHE A 17 -12.97 6.94 -13.69
C PHE A 17 -14.32 7.63 -13.93
N LYS A 18 -14.67 8.63 -13.11
CA LYS A 18 -15.91 9.41 -13.27
C LYS A 18 -15.95 10.17 -14.60
N LYS A 19 -14.81 10.69 -15.05
CA LYS A 19 -14.67 11.36 -16.36
C LYS A 19 -14.64 10.36 -17.53
N GLY A 20 -14.58 9.06 -17.26
CA GLY A 20 -14.49 8.02 -18.29
C GLY A 20 -13.21 8.07 -19.11
N LEU A 21 -12.12 8.61 -18.54
CA LEU A 21 -10.84 8.75 -19.26
C LEU A 21 -10.12 7.42 -19.42
N VAL A 22 -10.28 6.54 -18.45
CA VAL A 22 -9.74 5.18 -18.39
C VAL A 22 -10.70 4.28 -17.61
N LYS A 23 -10.64 2.98 -17.86
CA LYS A 23 -11.28 1.95 -17.02
C LYS A 23 -10.28 1.43 -15.97
N ARG A 24 -10.77 0.66 -15.00
CA ARG A 24 -9.89 0.10 -13.96
C ARG A 24 -8.84 -0.83 -14.58
N GLU A 25 -9.24 -1.66 -15.53
CA GLU A 25 -8.39 -2.63 -16.23
C GLU A 25 -7.34 -1.97 -17.16
N ASP A 26 -7.43 -0.67 -17.42
CA ASP A 26 -6.43 0.07 -18.21
C ASP A 26 -5.23 0.52 -17.36
N LEU A 27 -5.32 0.42 -16.03
CA LEU A 27 -4.30 0.90 -15.10
C LEU A 27 -3.49 -0.24 -14.49
N PHE A 28 -2.19 -0.01 -14.32
CA PHE A 28 -1.32 -0.87 -13.54
C PHE A 28 -0.93 -0.15 -12.24
N LEU A 29 -1.46 -0.63 -11.11
CA LEU A 29 -1.27 -0.04 -9.80
C LEU A 29 -0.38 -0.91 -8.92
N THR A 30 0.59 -0.26 -8.28
CA THR A 30 1.52 -0.90 -7.36
C THR A 30 1.48 -0.22 -6.00
N SER A 31 1.34 -1.01 -4.94
CA SER A 31 1.61 -0.56 -3.57
C SER A 31 2.67 -1.44 -2.91
N LYS A 32 3.11 -1.06 -1.72
CA LYS A 32 4.22 -1.69 -1.01
C LYS A 32 3.85 -1.94 0.45
N LEU A 33 4.17 -3.13 0.94
CA LEU A 33 4.12 -3.52 2.33
C LEU A 33 5.25 -2.79 3.08
N LEU A 34 4.89 -1.96 4.05
CA LEU A 34 5.85 -1.27 4.90
C LEU A 34 6.52 -2.25 5.87
N ASN A 35 7.78 -2.00 6.22
CA ASN A 35 8.59 -2.84 7.10
C ASN A 35 7.91 -3.23 8.41
N THR A 36 7.17 -2.30 9.01
CA THR A 36 6.45 -2.51 10.29
C THR A 36 5.22 -3.41 10.21
N TRP A 37 4.91 -3.90 9.01
CA TRP A 37 3.75 -4.74 8.72
C TRP A 37 4.13 -6.12 8.16
N HIS A 38 5.41 -6.52 8.21
CA HIS A 38 5.85 -7.83 7.70
C HIS A 38 5.13 -9.02 8.35
N ASP A 39 4.71 -8.88 9.61
CA ASP A 39 3.95 -9.91 10.35
C ASP A 39 2.41 -9.72 10.26
N HIS A 40 1.95 -8.70 9.53
CA HIS A 40 0.54 -8.29 9.40
C HIS A 40 0.15 -8.04 7.94
N VAL A 41 0.56 -8.95 7.05
CA VAL A 41 0.47 -8.78 5.60
C VAL A 41 -0.98 -8.64 5.13
N ASP A 42 -1.87 -9.49 5.66
CA ASP A 42 -3.29 -9.51 5.28
C ASP A 42 -3.97 -8.19 5.71
N GLU A 43 -3.75 -7.72 6.94
CA GLU A 43 -4.34 -6.46 7.39
C GLU A 43 -3.76 -5.25 6.62
N ALA A 44 -2.48 -5.30 6.25
CA ALA A 44 -1.83 -4.23 5.50
C ALA A 44 -2.38 -4.09 4.08
N ILE A 45 -2.57 -5.20 3.36
CA ILE A 45 -3.13 -5.15 2.00
C ILE A 45 -4.61 -4.77 2.03
N GLU A 46 -5.40 -5.27 2.98
CA GLU A 46 -6.80 -4.87 3.18
C GLU A 46 -6.90 -3.36 3.42
N LYS A 47 -6.02 -2.81 4.27
CA LYS A 47 -5.95 -1.37 4.53
C LYS A 47 -5.62 -0.59 3.26
N THR A 48 -4.60 -1.00 2.51
CA THR A 48 -4.21 -0.36 1.24
C THR A 48 -5.37 -0.36 0.24
N LEU A 49 -6.04 -1.50 0.05
CA LEU A 49 -7.18 -1.64 -0.85
C LEU A 49 -8.36 -0.76 -0.41
N SER A 50 -8.66 -0.72 0.89
CA SER A 50 -9.68 0.15 1.47
C SER A 50 -9.36 1.65 1.29
N ASP A 51 -8.12 2.07 1.53
CA ASP A 51 -7.71 3.46 1.39
C ASP A 51 -7.75 3.91 -0.08
N LEU A 52 -7.40 3.02 -1.02
CA LEU A 52 -7.52 3.24 -2.47
C LEU A 52 -8.97 3.10 -2.99
N GLN A 53 -9.86 2.44 -2.25
CA GLN A 53 -11.18 1.96 -2.71
C GLN A 53 -11.10 1.11 -3.98
N LEU A 54 -10.26 0.07 -3.93
CA LEU A 54 -10.06 -0.88 -5.02
C LEU A 54 -10.22 -2.32 -4.51
N ASP A 55 -10.60 -3.22 -5.41
CA ASP A 55 -10.72 -4.65 -5.09
C ASP A 55 -9.38 -5.41 -5.23
N TYR A 56 -8.46 -4.88 -6.05
CA TYR A 56 -7.16 -5.51 -6.31
C TYR A 56 -6.09 -4.51 -6.76
N LEU A 57 -4.84 -4.94 -6.65
CA LEU A 57 -3.65 -4.33 -7.26
C LEU A 57 -3.03 -5.31 -8.25
N GLU A 58 -2.43 -4.81 -9.32
CA GLU A 58 -1.65 -5.63 -10.24
C GLU A 58 -0.36 -6.12 -9.59
N LEU A 59 0.21 -5.33 -8.67
CA LEU A 59 1.46 -5.66 -7.99
C LEU A 59 1.46 -5.15 -6.55
N TYR A 60 1.88 -6.02 -5.62
CA TYR A 60 2.14 -5.68 -4.23
C TYR A 60 3.54 -6.15 -3.86
N LEU A 61 4.38 -5.24 -3.36
CA LEU A 61 5.81 -5.51 -3.10
C LEU A 61 6.13 -5.41 -1.62
N ILE A 62 7.11 -6.19 -1.15
CA ILE A 62 7.80 -5.87 0.11
C ILE A 62 8.61 -4.59 -0.14
N TYR A 63 8.43 -3.55 0.69
CA TYR A 63 9.09 -2.26 0.45
C TYR A 63 10.62 -2.36 0.64
N TRP A 64 11.04 -3.02 1.71
CA TRP A 64 12.44 -3.33 2.02
C TRP A 64 12.56 -4.69 2.70
N PRO A 65 13.64 -5.44 2.49
CA PRO A 65 13.80 -6.79 3.05
C PRO A 65 14.27 -6.77 4.53
N ILE A 66 13.78 -5.83 5.35
CA ILE A 66 14.19 -5.67 6.76
C ILE A 66 12.92 -5.47 7.61
N ASN A 67 12.71 -6.28 8.64
CA ASN A 67 11.56 -6.12 9.55
C ASN A 67 11.81 -4.95 10.53
N ALA A 68 10.74 -4.29 10.98
CA ALA A 68 10.83 -3.17 11.91
C ALA A 68 9.67 -3.20 12.92
N LYS A 69 9.92 -2.73 14.15
CA LYS A 69 8.85 -2.54 15.14
C LYS A 69 8.05 -1.27 14.82
N PRO A 70 6.72 -1.28 15.05
CA PRO A 70 5.92 -0.05 14.99
C PRO A 70 6.45 1.00 15.98
N GLY A 71 6.67 2.23 15.50
CA GLY A 71 7.17 3.33 16.33
C GLY A 71 7.63 4.53 15.50
N PRO A 72 7.91 5.68 16.12
CA PRO A 72 8.31 6.91 15.43
C PRO A 72 9.59 6.75 14.60
N ASP A 73 10.48 5.83 14.99
CA ASP A 73 11.78 5.62 14.36
C ASP A 73 11.88 4.32 13.53
N MET A 74 10.78 3.55 13.36
CA MET A 74 10.77 2.23 12.72
C MET A 74 11.97 1.36 13.12
N GLU A 75 12.10 1.09 14.43
CA GLU A 75 13.23 0.35 15.00
C GLU A 75 13.43 -0.98 14.26
N LEU A 76 14.57 -1.11 13.56
CA LEU A 76 14.87 -2.28 12.75
C LEU A 76 15.11 -3.50 13.65
N ILE A 77 14.59 -4.65 13.23
CA ILE A 77 14.79 -5.93 13.93
C ILE A 77 15.94 -6.66 13.24
N PHE A 78 16.96 -7.06 14.00
CA PHE A 78 18.07 -7.88 13.52
C PHE A 78 17.99 -9.30 14.11
N GLU A 79 18.62 -10.28 13.45
CA GLU A 79 18.69 -11.64 13.99
C GLU A 79 19.44 -11.62 15.34
N GLY A 80 18.73 -11.99 16.42
CA GLY A 80 19.27 -12.05 17.78
C GLY A 80 18.61 -11.09 18.79
N ASP A 81 17.72 -10.21 18.33
CA ASP A 81 16.86 -9.35 19.18
C ASP A 81 15.62 -10.08 19.72
#